data_AF-A0A564VX55-F1
#
_entry.id   AF-A0A564VX55-F1
#
_cell.length_a   1.000
_cell.length_b   1.000
_cell.length_c   1.000
_cell.angle_alpha   90.00
_cell.angle_beta   90.00
_cell.angle_gamma   90.00
#
_symmetry.space_group_name_H-M   'P 1'
#
loop_
_entity.id
_entity.type
_entity.pdbx_description
1 polymer ?
#
loop_
_entity_poly.entity_id
_entity_poly.type
_entity_poly.pdbx_seq_one_letter_code
_entity_poly.pdbx_strand_id
1 'polypeptide(L)'
;MKMEAMNHQGTSGGISAKDIGKNANDSARQVYRYIRLTYLMNDLLNAVDRDVIGLQVGVELSYLTVPEQEMVEEVHESTGKYPSLEQAKKIRQHREEKTLTKEIVRLLIIGERKKKTTVTLKQDEIKKYFPPEYDEQKIRTVICQLLEEWSNQNH
;
A
#
# COMPACT_ATOMS: atom_id res chain seq x y z
N MET A 1 -20.09 1.40 51.01
CA MET A 1 -21.31 0.62 50.68
C MET A 1 -22.26 1.60 50.02
N LYS A 2 -22.42 1.53 48.69
CA LYS A 2 -23.38 0.70 47.94
C LYS A 2 -24.64 1.51 47.62
N MET A 3 -24.89 1.65 46.31
CA MET A 3 -26.19 1.87 45.65
C MET A 3 -26.86 3.19 46.02
N GLU A 4 -27.01 4.15 45.11
CA GLU A 4 -27.91 4.07 43.97
C GLU A 4 -27.33 4.87 42.78
N ALA A 5 -26.72 4.14 41.85
CA ALA A 5 -26.31 4.66 40.54
C ALA A 5 -27.01 3.81 39.47
N MET A 6 -28.33 3.86 39.43
CA MET A 6 -29.14 3.28 38.36
C MET A 6 -30.32 4.21 38.11
N ASN A 7 -30.48 4.57 36.83
CA ASN A 7 -31.51 5.45 36.25
C ASN A 7 -31.26 6.97 36.32
N HIS A 8 -30.35 7.44 35.47
CA HIS A 8 -30.72 8.54 34.58
C HIS A 8 -30.04 8.36 33.22
N GLN A 9 -30.85 7.99 32.22
CA GLN A 9 -30.51 8.09 30.81
C GLN A 9 -30.35 9.57 30.42
N GLY A 10 -29.29 9.86 29.66
CA GLY A 10 -29.23 10.93 28.68
C GLY A 10 -29.34 12.37 29.17
N THR A 11 -28.20 12.98 29.54
CA THR A 11 -28.00 14.42 29.31
C THR A 11 -26.60 14.65 28.77
N SER A 12 -26.56 14.88 27.46
CA SER A 12 -25.43 15.29 26.65
C SER A 12 -24.99 16.71 27.02
N GLY A 13 -23.95 16.82 27.83
CA GLY A 13 -23.26 18.09 28.13
C GLY A 13 -21.99 18.34 27.29
N GLY A 14 -21.67 17.46 26.34
CA GLY A 14 -20.55 17.65 25.41
C GLY A 14 -21.01 18.31 24.13
N ILE A 15 -20.30 19.34 23.68
CA ILE A 15 -20.49 19.94 22.35
C ILE A 15 -20.39 18.82 21.31
N SER A 16 -21.46 18.56 20.57
CA SER A 16 -21.46 17.48 19.59
C SER A 16 -20.69 17.90 18.33
N ALA A 17 -20.18 16.94 17.56
CA ALA A 17 -19.56 17.24 16.25
C ALA A 17 -20.53 18.00 15.31
N LYS A 18 -21.84 17.83 15.50
CA LYS A 18 -22.89 18.57 14.78
C LYS A 18 -22.93 20.06 15.18
N ASP A 19 -22.62 20.39 16.43
CA ASP A 19 -22.58 21.77 16.93
C ASP A 19 -21.31 22.49 16.47
N ILE A 20 -20.17 21.78 16.40
CA ILE A 20 -18.90 22.31 15.87
C ILE A 20 -19.01 22.60 14.36
N GLY A 21 -19.56 21.65 13.58
CA GLY A 21 -19.68 21.80 12.13
C GLY A 21 -20.54 22.98 11.69
N LYS A 22 -21.60 23.31 12.45
CA LYS A 22 -22.45 24.48 12.19
C LYS A 22 -21.71 25.81 12.32
N ASN A 23 -20.72 25.90 13.20
CA ASN A 23 -19.96 27.13 13.46
C ASN A 23 -18.76 27.30 12.51
N ALA A 24 -18.30 26.23 11.86
CA ALA A 24 -17.10 26.21 11.00
C ALA A 24 -17.40 26.07 9.50
N ASN A 25 -18.68 26.03 9.09
CA ASN A 25 -19.13 25.71 7.72
C ASN A 25 -18.68 24.31 7.21
N ASP A 26 -18.15 23.48 8.10
CA ASP A 26 -17.74 22.11 7.84
C ASP A 26 -18.86 21.13 8.15
N SER A 27 -19.09 20.15 7.28
CA SER A 27 -20.03 19.08 7.60
C SER A 27 -19.56 18.31 8.85
N ALA A 28 -20.50 17.78 9.64
CA ALA A 28 -20.15 16.93 10.80
C ALA A 28 -19.20 15.77 10.40
N ARG A 29 -19.32 15.27 9.16
CA ARG A 29 -18.43 14.25 8.60
C ARG A 29 -16.98 14.72 8.47
N GLN A 30 -16.76 15.99 8.15
CA GLN A 30 -15.42 16.57 8.04
C GLN A 30 -14.79 16.72 9.43
N VAL A 31 -15.55 17.18 10.43
CA VAL A 31 -15.11 17.22 11.83
C VAL A 31 -14.69 15.84 12.33
N TYR A 32 -15.48 14.80 12.05
CA TYR A 32 -15.10 13.43 12.42
C TYR A 32 -13.79 12.96 11.74
N ARG A 33 -13.53 13.35 10.49
CA ARG A 33 -12.27 13.02 9.82
C ARG A 33 -11.07 13.66 10.51
N TYR A 34 -11.17 14.93 10.90
CA TYR A 34 -10.10 15.62 11.62
C TYR A 34 -9.84 15.01 13.00
N ILE A 35 -10.91 14.69 13.75
CA ILE A 35 -10.78 13.93 15.01
C ILE A 35 -10.08 12.59 14.74
N ARG A 36 -10.36 11.96 13.61
CA ARG A 36 -9.79 10.65 13.29
C ARG A 36 -8.28 10.73 13.05
N LEU A 37 -7.79 11.80 12.43
CA LEU A 37 -6.35 12.01 12.23
C LEU A 37 -5.54 12.08 13.53
N THR A 38 -6.14 12.43 14.68
CA THR A 38 -5.42 12.49 15.96
C THR A 38 -4.94 11.12 16.47
N TYR A 39 -5.35 10.03 15.80
CA TYR A 39 -4.91 8.66 16.09
C TYR A 39 -3.77 8.20 15.19
N LEU A 40 -3.31 9.05 14.25
CA LEU A 40 -2.12 8.77 13.46
C LEU A 40 -0.86 8.96 14.31
N MET A 41 0.13 8.11 14.07
CA MET A 41 1.50 8.39 14.49
C MET A 41 2.03 9.63 13.75
N ASN A 42 3.01 10.30 14.37
CA ASN A 42 3.52 11.59 13.87
C ASN A 42 3.98 11.52 12.41
N ASP A 43 4.62 10.45 11.97
CA ASP A 43 5.13 10.33 10.60
C ASP A 43 3.99 10.32 9.57
N LEU A 44 2.95 9.52 9.81
CA LEU A 44 1.76 9.49 8.96
C LEU A 44 0.95 10.79 9.02
N LEU A 45 0.86 11.44 10.19
CA LEU A 45 0.20 12.73 10.31
C LEU A 45 0.96 13.79 9.51
N ASN A 46 2.28 13.84 9.63
CA ASN A 46 3.15 14.71 8.83
C ASN A 46 3.02 14.43 7.33
N ALA A 47 2.83 13.17 6.93
CA ALA A 47 2.60 12.80 5.54
C ALA A 47 1.24 13.33 5.03
N VAL A 48 0.20 13.37 5.88
CA VAL A 48 -1.07 14.03 5.55
C VAL A 48 -0.87 15.55 5.43
N ASP A 49 -0.23 16.16 6.42
CA ASP A 49 -0.07 17.63 6.48
C ASP A 49 0.78 18.18 5.32
N ARG A 50 1.68 17.35 4.78
CA ARG A 50 2.51 17.68 3.60
C ARG A 50 1.87 17.28 2.27
N ASP A 51 0.60 16.85 2.27
CA ASP A 51 -0.12 16.33 1.11
C ASP A 51 0.59 15.14 0.40
N VAL A 52 1.47 14.42 1.10
CA VAL A 52 2.12 13.21 0.60
C VAL A 52 1.12 12.05 0.56
N ILE A 53 0.23 11.98 1.56
CA ILE A 53 -0.95 11.12 1.54
C ILE A 53 -2.22 11.94 1.70
N GLY A 54 -3.26 11.61 0.94
CA GLY A 54 -4.51 12.35 1.01
C GLY A 54 -5.24 12.15 2.35
N LEU A 55 -6.02 13.15 2.78
CA LEU A 55 -6.82 13.12 4.00
C LEU A 55 -7.58 11.80 4.23
N GLN A 56 -8.22 11.26 3.18
CA GLN A 56 -8.99 10.02 3.30
C GLN A 56 -8.10 8.80 3.56
N VAL A 57 -6.88 8.78 3.00
CA VAL A 57 -5.89 7.73 3.30
C VAL A 57 -5.50 7.80 4.77
N GLY A 58 -5.17 8.99 5.27
CA GLY A 58 -4.88 9.20 6.70
C GLY A 58 -6.04 8.77 7.61
N VAL A 59 -7.28 9.07 7.21
CA VAL A 59 -8.47 8.60 7.95
C VAL A 59 -8.53 7.07 8.00
N GLU A 60 -8.32 6.35 6.90
CA GLU A 60 -8.32 4.88 6.94
C GLU A 60 -7.17 4.31 7.78
N LEU A 61 -5.96 4.86 7.65
CA LEU A 61 -4.78 4.42 8.40
C LEU A 61 -4.91 4.69 9.91
N SER A 62 -5.62 5.74 10.31
CA SER A 62 -5.87 6.02 11.73
C SER A 62 -6.76 4.98 12.44
N TYR A 63 -7.37 4.04 11.70
CA TYR A 63 -8.00 2.85 12.27
C TYR A 63 -7.03 1.77 12.70
N LEU A 64 -5.80 1.81 12.24
CA LEU A 64 -4.75 0.89 12.65
C LEU A 64 -4.22 1.25 14.03
N THR A 65 -3.77 0.23 14.77
CA THR A 65 -2.96 0.42 15.98
C THR A 65 -1.61 1.00 15.62
N VAL A 66 -0.89 1.59 16.58
CA VAL A 66 0.44 2.17 16.33
C VAL A 66 1.41 1.16 15.69
N PRO A 67 1.54 -0.10 16.15
CA PRO A 67 2.41 -1.08 15.49
C PRO A 67 2.00 -1.41 14.05
N GLU A 68 0.70 -1.38 13.74
CA GLU A 68 0.21 -1.57 12.37
C GLU A 68 0.46 -0.35 11.47
N GLN A 69 0.48 0.85 12.04
CA GLN A 69 0.91 2.06 11.35
C GLN A 69 2.41 2.04 11.06
N GLU A 70 3.23 1.57 12.01
CA GLU A 70 4.67 1.37 11.81
C GLU A 70 4.94 0.41 10.65
N MET A 71 4.16 -0.66 10.47
CA MET A 71 4.29 -1.54 9.30
C MET A 71 4.11 -0.81 7.96
N VAL A 72 3.19 0.17 7.92
CA VAL A 72 2.95 0.99 6.72
C VAL A 72 4.14 1.89 6.45
N GLU A 73 4.71 2.52 7.48
CA GLU A 73 5.90 3.35 7.36
C GLU A 73 7.14 2.54 6.95
N GLU A 74 7.38 1.38 7.56
CA GLU A 74 8.52 0.51 7.16
C GLU A 74 8.40 0.04 5.70
N VAL A 75 7.17 -0.16 5.20
CA VAL A 75 6.94 -0.45 3.79
C VAL A 75 7.17 0.80 2.94
N HIS A 76 6.76 1.98 3.39
CA HIS A 76 7.05 3.23 2.72
C HIS A 76 8.57 3.47 2.62
N GLU A 77 9.31 3.39 3.72
CA GLU A 77 10.77 3.56 3.77
C GLU A 77 11.49 2.62 2.79
N SER A 78 11.04 1.36 2.71
CA SER A 78 11.69 0.35 1.86
C SER A 78 11.26 0.38 0.38
N THR A 79 10.20 1.10 0.03
CA THR A 79 9.63 1.10 -1.33
C THR A 79 9.46 2.48 -1.96
N GLY A 80 9.54 3.54 -1.17
CA GLY A 80 9.21 4.91 -1.53
C GLY A 80 7.73 5.15 -1.79
N LYS A 81 6.83 4.25 -1.36
CA LYS A 81 5.40 4.31 -1.71
C LYS A 81 4.49 4.21 -0.49
N TYR A 82 3.58 5.15 -0.38
CA TYR A 82 2.41 5.06 0.49
C TYR A 82 1.24 4.36 -0.22
N PRO A 83 0.27 3.80 0.53
CA PRO A 83 -0.93 3.23 -0.06
C PRO A 83 -1.83 4.30 -0.69
N SER A 84 -2.43 3.97 -1.83
CA SER A 84 -3.64 4.62 -2.32
C SER A 84 -4.83 4.41 -1.38
N LEU A 85 -5.91 5.16 -1.59
CA LEU A 85 -7.14 5.02 -0.80
C LEU A 85 -7.71 3.59 -0.81
N GLU A 86 -7.77 2.96 -1.98
CA GLU A 86 -8.30 1.59 -2.10
C GLU A 86 -7.38 0.56 -1.40
N GLN A 87 -6.06 0.78 -1.42
CA GLN A 87 -5.11 -0.05 -0.67
C GLN A 87 -5.27 0.17 0.84
N ALA A 88 -5.42 1.41 1.31
CA ALA A 88 -5.61 1.73 2.73
C ALA A 88 -6.90 1.13 3.29
N LYS A 89 -8.01 1.14 2.51
CA LYS A 89 -9.25 0.43 2.86
C LYS A 89 -9.03 -1.07 3.04
N LYS A 90 -8.27 -1.71 2.13
CA LYS A 90 -7.95 -3.14 2.24
C LYS A 90 -7.04 -3.43 3.44
N ILE A 91 -6.05 -2.59 3.71
CA ILE A 91 -5.20 -2.71 4.91
C ILE A 91 -6.07 -2.67 6.17
N ARG A 92 -7.00 -1.72 6.25
CA ARG A 92 -7.95 -1.63 7.36
C ARG A 92 -8.85 -2.87 7.46
N GLN A 93 -9.35 -3.38 6.33
CA GLN A 93 -10.14 -4.60 6.30
C GLN A 93 -9.37 -5.79 6.90
N HIS A 94 -8.10 -6.00 6.50
CA HIS A 94 -7.27 -7.05 7.08
C HIS A 94 -7.04 -6.88 8.58
N ARG A 95 -6.97 -5.64 9.08
CA ARG A 95 -6.92 -5.35 10.53
C ARG A 95 -8.23 -5.71 11.22
N GLU A 96 -9.37 -5.38 10.63
CA GLU A 96 -10.70 -5.75 11.17
C GLU A 96 -10.88 -7.28 11.21
N GLU A 97 -10.33 -7.98 10.22
CA GLU A 97 -10.27 -9.45 10.14
C GLU A 97 -9.16 -10.08 10.99
N LYS A 98 -8.30 -9.28 11.63
CA LYS A 98 -7.12 -9.71 12.40
C LYS A 98 -6.13 -10.58 11.60
N THR A 99 -6.09 -10.37 10.29
CA THR A 99 -5.15 -11.03 9.37
C THR A 99 -3.99 -10.13 8.97
N LEU A 100 -3.99 -8.86 9.37
CA LEU A 100 -2.99 -7.89 8.95
C LEU A 100 -1.58 -8.29 9.40
N THR A 101 -0.66 -8.34 8.43
CA THR A 101 0.77 -8.55 8.64
C THR A 101 1.54 -7.58 7.74
N LYS A 102 2.82 -7.31 8.08
CA LYS A 102 3.70 -6.47 7.27
C LYS A 102 3.81 -6.94 5.82
N GLU A 103 3.81 -8.25 5.60
CA GLU A 103 3.88 -8.83 4.24
C GLU A 103 2.61 -8.53 3.43
N ILE A 104 1.43 -8.57 4.07
CA ILE A 104 0.17 -8.18 3.43
C ILE A 104 0.17 -6.68 3.11
N VAL A 105 0.62 -5.83 4.04
CA VAL A 105 0.76 -4.38 3.80
C VAL A 105 1.66 -4.14 2.59
N ARG A 106 2.83 -4.80 2.56
CA ARG A 106 3.77 -4.73 1.45
C ARG A 106 3.12 -5.15 0.13
N LEU A 107 2.51 -6.34 0.10
CA LEU A 107 1.85 -6.89 -1.08
C LEU A 107 0.76 -5.96 -1.61
N LEU A 108 -0.04 -5.36 -0.73
CA LEU A 108 -1.08 -4.41 -1.12
C LEU A 108 -0.49 -3.15 -1.75
N ILE A 109 0.60 -2.59 -1.19
CA ILE A 109 1.22 -1.34 -1.64
C ILE A 109 1.98 -1.50 -2.96
N ILE A 110 2.86 -2.50 -3.06
CA ILE A 110 3.71 -2.69 -4.26
C ILE A 110 3.09 -3.63 -5.31
N GLY A 111 2.01 -4.32 -4.97
CA GLY A 111 1.44 -5.39 -5.79
C GLY A 111 2.23 -6.69 -5.68
N GLU A 112 1.71 -7.74 -6.32
CA GLU A 112 2.49 -8.97 -6.50
C GLU A 112 3.79 -8.65 -7.25
N ARG A 113 4.92 -9.15 -6.74
CA ARG A 113 6.16 -9.17 -7.54
C ARG A 113 5.83 -9.96 -8.79
N LYS A 114 5.85 -9.31 -9.97
CA LYS A 114 5.79 -10.03 -11.25
C LYS A 114 6.84 -11.13 -11.17
N LYS A 115 6.41 -12.39 -11.18
CA LYS A 115 7.35 -13.51 -11.32
C LYS A 115 8.18 -13.20 -12.55
N LYS A 116 9.51 -13.15 -12.41
CA LYS A 116 10.40 -13.01 -13.56
C LYS A 116 10.06 -14.16 -14.50
N THR A 117 9.48 -13.86 -15.66
CA THR A 117 9.27 -14.87 -16.69
C THR A 117 10.64 -15.19 -17.26
N THR A 118 11.23 -16.29 -16.81
CA THR A 118 12.46 -16.81 -17.41
C THR A 118 12.09 -17.54 -18.69
N VAL A 119 12.58 -17.06 -19.83
CA VAL A 119 12.53 -17.80 -21.10
C VAL A 119 13.81 -18.63 -21.17
N THR A 120 13.67 -19.96 -21.10
CA THR A 120 14.80 -20.89 -21.24
C THR A 120 14.83 -21.41 -22.67
N LEU A 121 15.92 -21.13 -23.39
CA LEU A 121 16.16 -21.73 -24.71
C LEU A 121 16.93 -23.03 -24.51
N LYS A 122 16.32 -24.18 -24.83
CA LYS A 122 16.97 -25.48 -24.68
C LYS A 122 17.99 -25.69 -25.80
N GLN A 123 19.13 -26.28 -25.45
CA GLN A 123 20.22 -26.51 -26.41
C GLN A 123 19.77 -27.38 -27.59
N ASP A 124 18.96 -28.41 -27.35
CA ASP A 124 18.44 -29.30 -28.41
C ASP A 124 17.49 -28.58 -29.39
N GLU A 125 16.77 -27.57 -28.89
CA GLU A 125 15.88 -26.75 -29.73
C GLU A 125 16.67 -25.74 -30.58
N ILE A 126 17.81 -25.25 -30.07
CA ILE A 126 18.64 -24.27 -30.75
C ILE A 126 19.57 -24.94 -31.76
N LYS A 127 20.24 -26.04 -31.39
CA LYS A 127 21.29 -26.69 -32.21
C LYS A 127 20.85 -27.02 -33.63
N LYS A 128 19.57 -27.33 -33.85
CA LYS A 128 19.01 -27.62 -35.18
C LYS A 128 19.10 -26.46 -36.18
N TYR A 129 19.31 -25.23 -35.70
CA TYR A 129 19.47 -24.03 -36.53
C TYR A 129 20.93 -23.67 -36.83
N PHE A 130 21.89 -24.40 -36.25
CA PHE A 130 23.30 -24.12 -36.38
C PHE A 130 24.04 -25.27 -37.05
N PRO A 131 25.14 -25.00 -37.76
CA PRO A 131 26.02 -26.05 -38.27
C PRO A 131 26.59 -26.92 -37.13
N PRO A 132 26.80 -28.23 -37.35
CA PRO A 132 27.28 -29.14 -36.32
C PRO A 132 28.67 -28.79 -35.76
N GLU A 133 29.47 -28.04 -36.51
CA GLU A 133 30.80 -27.55 -36.12
C GLU A 133 30.78 -26.30 -35.24
N TYR A 134 29.62 -25.71 -34.98
CA TYR A 134 29.51 -24.55 -34.09
C TYR A 134 29.58 -24.98 -32.62
N ASP A 135 30.56 -24.40 -31.91
CA ASP A 135 30.65 -24.50 -30.46
C ASP A 135 29.63 -23.57 -29.77
N GLU A 136 29.46 -23.76 -28.47
CA GLU A 136 28.50 -23.01 -27.66
C GLU A 136 28.75 -21.49 -27.68
N GLN A 137 30.01 -21.06 -27.78
CA GLN A 137 30.35 -19.63 -27.83
C GLN A 137 29.89 -19.00 -29.13
N LYS A 138 30.13 -19.66 -30.27
CA LYS A 138 29.67 -19.18 -31.58
C LYS A 138 28.15 -19.13 -31.66
N ILE A 139 27.46 -20.16 -31.16
CA ILE A 139 25.99 -20.17 -31.08
C ILE A 139 25.49 -18.97 -30.27
N ARG A 140 26.07 -18.72 -29.10
CA ARG A 140 25.70 -17.58 -28.25
C ARG A 140 25.94 -16.24 -28.95
N THR A 141 27.09 -16.06 -29.60
CA THR A 141 27.41 -14.83 -30.32
C THR A 141 26.39 -14.54 -31.41
N VAL A 142 26.03 -15.53 -32.23
CA VAL A 142 25.03 -15.36 -33.29
C VAL A 142 23.65 -15.05 -32.70
N ILE A 143 23.23 -15.74 -31.63
CA ILE A 143 21.96 -15.43 -30.95
C ILE A 143 21.94 -13.98 -30.48
N CYS A 144 23.01 -13.50 -29.84
CA CYS A 144 23.10 -12.11 -29.40
C CYS A 144 23.03 -11.13 -30.58
N GLN A 145 23.74 -11.39 -31.68
CA GLN A 145 23.69 -10.55 -32.89
C GLN A 145 22.28 -10.48 -33.48
N LEU A 146 21.60 -11.63 -33.65
CA LEU A 146 20.23 -11.68 -34.15
C LEU A 146 19.25 -10.90 -33.26
N LEU A 147 19.44 -10.96 -31.93
CA LEU A 147 18.62 -10.21 -30.98
C LEU A 147 18.91 -8.71 -31.00
N GLU A 148 20.17 -8.30 -31.16
CA GLU A 148 20.56 -6.89 -31.32
C GLU A 148 19.97 -6.30 -32.60
N GLU A 149 20.06 -7.02 -33.73
CA GLU A 149 19.45 -6.61 -35.00
C GLU A 149 17.93 -6.47 -34.87
N TRP A 150 17.26 -7.47 -34.28
CA TRP A 150 15.83 -7.39 -34.03
C TRP A 150 15.47 -6.20 -33.14
N SER A 151 16.24 -5.97 -32.07
CA SER A 151 16.03 -4.83 -31.16
C SER A 151 16.13 -3.51 -31.90
N ASN A 152 17.17 -3.32 -32.71
CA ASN A 152 17.41 -2.10 -33.49
C ASN A 152 16.33 -1.84 -34.56
N GLN A 153 15.60 -2.88 -35.01
CA GLN A 153 14.50 -2.73 -35.96
C GLN A 153 13.15 -2.46 -35.30
N ASN A 154 13.00 -2.79 -34.01
CA ASN A 154 11.71 -2.77 -33.31
C ASN A 154 11.66 -1.78 -32.15
N HIS A 155 12.73 -1.00 -31.93
CA HIS A 155 12.83 0.11 -30.98
C HIS A 155 13.42 1.32 -31.70
#